data_AF-A0A087YN35-F1
#
_entry.id   AF-A0A087YN35-F1
#
_cell.length_a   1.000
_cell.length_b   1.000
_cell.length_c   1.000
_cell.angle_alpha   90.00
_cell.angle_beta   90.00
_cell.angle_gamma   90.00
#
_symmetry.space_group_name_H-M   'P 1'
#
loop_
_entity.id
_entity.type
_entity.pdbx_description
1 polymer ?
#
loop_
_entity_poly.entity_id
_entity_poly.type
_entity_poly.pdbx_seq_one_letter_code
_entity_poly.pdbx_strand_id
1 'polypeptide(L)'
;QNELANLKKKINDVEKLIRPLETEVKCNQHFCERELNHMRKFITRIERKPIDAKNLFENAIKSKQESRGALVNRLEEVMAAKSEFERVEHILNRHKCYANVLFNLAPQEWQEAKEAEILKAKEAKKEHSTEPEETADSKNIDLKSMRIPELGMKISSDIKCSSRLKIKPCLQSPRRPRHRQTHSKIGASKLEPGGGLSNITIFSQHDNRSTDSAVPDDSDGDGDERIVEIYFSDPFEVVVLPSELTDQILSLIENATEMDKTLEQTLETIELKMAEDVKKIAQQESNLESRIEMERKRAVVLRKQVQLHNSLEAKDESCQCQDILLEVLSKKVTEVYLCCFENRLTKQATLEKLCLVEHRMNLLLQQIEKIPRDMFETLWEIKDGERRTRAHEEKLREERERQREKMSKCMKRASGEIKKVPGRKIMQRWIPLKKKAQVTDAPVTLEEIDPYAELYIDCD
;
A
#
# COMPACT_ATOMS: atom_id res chain seq x y z
N GLN A 1 -29.91 -25.28 -84.07
CA GLN A 1 -29.27 -24.03 -83.59
C GLN A 1 -30.16 -23.27 -82.58
N ASN A 2 -31.39 -22.89 -82.94
CA ASN A 2 -32.28 -22.05 -82.10
C ASN A 2 -32.48 -22.54 -80.65
N GLU A 3 -32.62 -23.85 -80.42
CA GLU A 3 -32.79 -24.42 -79.07
C GLU A 3 -31.59 -24.18 -78.17
N LEU A 4 -30.37 -24.26 -78.74
CA LEU A 4 -29.12 -24.02 -78.03
C LEU A 4 -28.99 -22.53 -77.63
N ALA A 5 -29.50 -21.62 -78.46
CA ALA A 5 -29.64 -20.20 -78.12
C ALA A 5 -30.68 -19.96 -77.01
N ASN A 6 -31.82 -20.67 -77.05
CA ASN A 6 -32.86 -20.60 -76.01
C ASN A 6 -32.35 -21.15 -74.66
N LEU A 7 -31.60 -22.26 -74.66
CA LEU A 7 -30.92 -22.79 -73.48
C LEU A 7 -29.88 -21.81 -72.92
N LYS A 8 -29.01 -21.25 -73.77
CA LYS A 8 -28.06 -20.20 -73.35
C LYS A 8 -28.74 -18.97 -72.74
N LYS A 9 -29.90 -18.56 -73.29
CA LYS A 9 -30.70 -17.49 -72.70
C LYS A 9 -31.24 -17.87 -71.31
N LYS A 10 -31.84 -19.05 -71.16
CA LYS A 10 -32.35 -19.55 -69.86
C LYS A 10 -31.24 -19.66 -68.81
N ILE A 11 -30.05 -20.12 -69.19
CA ILE A 11 -28.87 -20.18 -68.29
C ILE A 11 -28.49 -18.77 -67.81
N ASN A 12 -28.35 -17.81 -68.73
CA ASN A 12 -28.04 -16.41 -68.40
C ASN A 12 -29.13 -15.76 -67.51
N ASP A 13 -30.41 -16.04 -67.77
CA ASP A 13 -31.52 -15.54 -66.96
C ASP A 13 -31.57 -16.19 -65.56
N VAL A 14 -31.10 -17.44 -65.41
CA VAL A 14 -30.88 -18.09 -64.10
C VAL A 14 -29.63 -17.55 -63.38
N GLU A 15 -28.52 -17.33 -64.08
CA GLU A 15 -27.31 -16.70 -63.50
C GLU A 15 -27.61 -15.32 -62.90
N LYS A 16 -28.44 -14.50 -63.57
CA LYS A 16 -28.89 -13.20 -63.05
C LYS A 16 -29.67 -13.30 -61.74
N LEU A 17 -30.34 -14.43 -61.50
CA LEU A 17 -31.07 -14.70 -60.24
C LEU A 17 -30.17 -15.32 -59.17
N ILE A 18 -29.16 -16.11 -59.56
CA ILE A 18 -28.19 -16.71 -58.63
C ILE A 18 -27.23 -15.66 -58.06
N ARG A 19 -26.68 -14.76 -58.88
CA ARG A 19 -25.70 -13.74 -58.44
C ARG A 19 -26.14 -12.91 -57.21
N PRO A 20 -27.37 -12.32 -57.14
CA PRO A 20 -27.80 -11.58 -55.96
C PRO A 20 -27.91 -12.48 -54.72
N LEU A 21 -28.44 -13.72 -54.86
CA LEU A 21 -28.53 -14.69 -53.77
C LEU A 21 -27.14 -15.09 -53.25
N GLU A 22 -26.15 -15.28 -54.13
CA GLU A 22 -24.76 -15.52 -53.72
C GLU A 22 -24.18 -14.33 -52.94
N THR A 23 -24.44 -13.10 -53.36
CA THR A 23 -23.97 -11.91 -52.61
C THR A 23 -24.67 -11.76 -51.27
N GLU A 24 -25.97 -12.06 -51.19
CA GLU A 24 -26.73 -12.04 -49.94
C GLU A 24 -26.21 -13.12 -48.97
N VAL A 25 -25.95 -14.34 -49.45
CA VAL A 25 -25.32 -15.41 -48.66
C VAL A 25 -23.93 -15.00 -48.17
N LYS A 26 -23.09 -14.39 -49.01
CA LYS A 26 -21.75 -13.90 -48.62
C LYS A 26 -21.82 -12.78 -47.58
N CYS A 27 -22.75 -11.84 -47.72
CA CYS A 27 -23.00 -10.79 -46.72
C CYS A 27 -23.49 -11.36 -45.39
N ASN A 28 -24.44 -12.31 -45.42
CA ASN A 28 -24.95 -12.98 -44.23
C ASN A 28 -23.86 -13.83 -43.54
N GLN A 29 -23.01 -14.53 -44.30
CA GLN A 29 -21.86 -15.26 -43.76
C GLN A 29 -20.89 -14.32 -43.03
N HIS A 30 -20.49 -13.20 -43.66
CA HIS A 30 -19.61 -12.21 -43.05
C HIS A 30 -20.24 -11.57 -41.79
N PHE A 31 -21.55 -11.32 -41.80
CA PHE A 31 -22.28 -10.87 -40.62
C PHE A 31 -22.23 -11.90 -39.47
N CYS A 32 -22.54 -13.17 -39.75
CA CYS A 32 -22.47 -14.24 -38.75
C CYS A 32 -21.04 -14.41 -38.20
N GLU A 33 -20.02 -14.36 -39.06
CA GLU A 33 -18.61 -14.47 -38.64
C GLU A 33 -18.15 -13.27 -37.80
N ARG A 34 -18.62 -12.06 -38.12
CA ARG A 34 -18.42 -10.87 -37.30
C ARG A 34 -19.06 -11.04 -35.91
N GLU A 35 -20.30 -11.51 -35.82
CA GLU A 35 -20.97 -11.69 -34.53
C GLU A 35 -20.37 -12.84 -33.70
N LEU A 36 -19.97 -13.94 -34.34
CA LEU A 36 -19.19 -15.01 -33.70
C LEU A 36 -17.89 -14.49 -33.10
N ASN A 37 -17.19 -13.57 -33.79
CA ASN A 37 -15.98 -12.95 -33.28
C ASN A 37 -16.24 -11.95 -32.13
N HIS A 38 -17.37 -11.24 -32.12
CA HIS A 38 -17.78 -10.42 -30.98
C HIS A 38 -18.12 -11.29 -29.75
N MET A 39 -18.89 -12.36 -29.94
CA MET A 39 -19.20 -13.32 -28.87
C MET A 39 -17.94 -13.99 -28.32
N ARG A 40 -17.00 -14.40 -29.18
CA ARG A 40 -15.70 -14.98 -28.74
C ARG A 40 -14.89 -14.00 -27.89
N LYS A 41 -14.83 -12.71 -28.27
CA LYS A 41 -14.17 -11.64 -27.47
C LYS A 41 -14.91 -11.35 -26.16
N PHE A 42 -16.22 -11.51 -26.13
CA PHE A 42 -17.04 -11.34 -24.92
C PHE A 42 -16.82 -12.50 -23.93
N ILE A 43 -16.81 -13.74 -24.42
CA ILE A 43 -16.53 -14.95 -23.64
C ILE A 43 -15.14 -14.87 -23.00
N THR A 44 -14.08 -14.60 -23.76
CA THR A 44 -12.72 -14.50 -23.18
C THR A 44 -12.58 -13.35 -22.18
N ARG A 45 -13.34 -12.26 -22.36
CA ARG A 45 -13.41 -11.15 -21.37
C ARG A 45 -14.19 -11.54 -20.11
N ILE A 46 -15.12 -12.49 -20.17
CA ILE A 46 -15.79 -13.07 -18.99
C ILE A 46 -14.86 -14.06 -18.29
N GLU A 47 -14.27 -15.02 -19.02
CA GLU A 47 -13.37 -16.06 -18.48
C GLU A 47 -12.13 -15.46 -17.80
N ARG A 48 -11.64 -14.32 -18.31
CA ARG A 48 -10.50 -13.62 -17.73
C ARG A 48 -10.81 -12.93 -16.39
N LYS A 49 -12.03 -12.43 -16.15
CA LYS A 49 -12.39 -11.72 -14.90
C LYS A 49 -12.13 -12.52 -13.62
N PRO A 50 -12.57 -13.79 -13.46
CA PRO A 50 -12.28 -14.56 -12.26
C PRO A 50 -10.80 -14.92 -12.12
N ILE A 51 -10.05 -15.02 -13.23
CA ILE A 51 -8.60 -15.26 -13.20
C ILE A 51 -7.87 -14.02 -12.68
N ASP A 52 -8.14 -12.84 -13.25
CA ASP A 52 -7.55 -11.57 -12.79
C ASP A 52 -7.95 -11.28 -11.33
N ALA A 53 -9.20 -11.55 -10.93
CA ALA A 53 -9.65 -11.43 -9.54
C ALA A 53 -8.94 -12.42 -8.59
N LYS A 54 -8.82 -13.70 -8.97
CA LYS A 54 -8.06 -14.70 -8.19
C LYS A 54 -6.61 -14.25 -7.98
N ASN A 55 -5.96 -13.77 -9.03
CA ASN A 55 -4.57 -13.31 -8.96
C ASN A 55 -4.41 -12.11 -8.00
N LEU A 56 -5.38 -11.17 -7.99
CA LEU A 56 -5.40 -10.07 -7.02
C LEU A 56 -5.54 -10.56 -5.58
N PHE A 57 -6.43 -11.53 -5.31
CA PHE A 57 -6.58 -12.12 -3.97
C PHE A 57 -5.33 -12.89 -3.53
N GLU A 58 -4.73 -13.71 -4.40
CA GLU A 58 -3.48 -14.42 -4.07
C GLU A 58 -2.32 -13.46 -3.75
N ASN A 59 -2.17 -12.37 -4.51
CA ASN A 59 -1.12 -11.39 -4.28
C ASN A 59 -1.36 -10.58 -3.00
N ALA A 60 -2.62 -10.24 -2.68
CA ALA A 60 -2.97 -9.62 -1.41
C ALA A 60 -2.70 -10.55 -0.20
N ILE A 61 -2.95 -11.86 -0.35
CA ILE A 61 -2.64 -12.87 0.68
C ILE A 61 -1.12 -13.00 0.89
N LYS A 62 -0.33 -13.06 -0.20
CA LYS A 62 1.14 -13.11 -0.15
C LYS A 62 1.71 -11.88 0.57
N SER A 63 1.35 -10.68 0.12
CA SER A 63 1.80 -9.42 0.73
C SER A 63 1.41 -9.29 2.22
N LYS A 64 0.21 -9.74 2.60
CA LYS A 64 -0.22 -9.78 4.01
C LYS A 64 0.59 -10.79 4.83
N GLN A 65 0.94 -11.93 4.26
CA GLN A 65 1.77 -12.95 4.92
C GLN A 65 3.22 -12.49 5.09
N GLU A 66 3.79 -11.83 4.08
CA GLU A 66 5.12 -11.20 4.12
C GLU A 66 5.19 -10.10 5.19
N SER A 67 4.20 -9.19 5.20
CA SER A 67 4.08 -8.15 6.23
C SER A 67 3.93 -8.73 7.65
N ARG A 68 3.18 -9.84 7.80
CA ARG A 68 3.10 -10.56 9.08
C ARG A 68 4.42 -11.21 9.47
N GLY A 69 5.20 -11.74 8.53
CA GLY A 69 6.55 -12.23 8.78
C GLY A 69 7.47 -11.13 9.31
N ALA A 70 7.51 -9.97 8.63
CA ALA A 70 8.30 -8.82 9.08
C ALA A 70 7.89 -8.30 10.48
N LEU A 71 6.61 -8.40 10.84
CA LEU A 71 6.14 -8.08 12.20
C LEU A 71 6.59 -9.11 13.25
N VAL A 72 6.65 -10.39 12.91
CA VAL A 72 7.18 -11.43 13.81
C VAL A 72 8.68 -11.25 14.04
N ASN A 73 9.46 -11.04 12.98
CA ASN A 73 10.90 -10.79 13.11
C ASN A 73 11.20 -9.56 13.99
N ARG A 74 10.48 -8.45 13.80
CA ARG A 74 10.59 -7.26 14.67
C ARG A 74 10.16 -7.51 16.11
N LEU A 75 9.19 -8.40 16.34
CA LEU A 75 8.80 -8.80 17.69
C LEU A 75 9.89 -9.65 18.36
N GLU A 76 10.58 -10.50 17.60
CA GLU A 76 11.75 -11.26 18.07
C GLU A 76 12.94 -10.34 18.39
N GLU A 77 13.23 -9.35 17.55
CA GLU A 77 14.21 -8.27 17.82
C GLU A 77 13.89 -7.52 19.13
N VAL A 78 12.62 -7.13 19.34
CA VAL A 78 12.17 -6.44 20.57
C VAL A 78 12.26 -7.35 21.80
N MET A 79 11.96 -8.65 21.67
CA MET A 79 12.11 -9.60 22.78
C MET A 79 13.58 -9.83 23.14
N ALA A 80 14.47 -9.92 22.15
CA ALA A 80 15.92 -10.00 22.36
C ALA A 80 16.43 -8.76 23.11
N ALA A 81 16.15 -7.56 22.59
CA ALA A 81 16.54 -6.29 23.22
C ALA A 81 16.00 -6.18 24.66
N LYS A 82 14.74 -6.59 24.92
CA LYS A 82 14.17 -6.61 26.28
C LYS A 82 14.96 -7.52 27.23
N SER A 83 15.37 -8.70 26.79
CA SER A 83 16.21 -9.60 27.60
C SER A 83 17.61 -9.03 27.87
N GLU A 84 18.15 -8.22 26.95
CA GLU A 84 19.41 -7.52 27.17
C GLU A 84 19.26 -6.36 28.16
N PHE A 85 18.16 -5.61 28.11
CA PHE A 85 17.82 -4.60 29.13
C PHE A 85 17.70 -5.24 30.52
N GLU A 86 17.00 -6.37 30.66
CA GLU A 86 16.87 -7.11 31.94
C GLU A 86 18.25 -7.58 32.46
N ARG A 87 19.13 -8.04 31.57
CA ARG A 87 20.53 -8.40 31.90
C ARG A 87 21.34 -7.19 32.38
N VAL A 88 21.20 -6.04 31.71
CA VAL A 88 21.89 -4.79 32.07
C VAL A 88 21.36 -4.22 33.39
N GLU A 89 20.05 -4.27 33.62
CA GLU A 89 19.43 -3.85 34.89
C GLU A 89 19.93 -4.71 36.06
N HIS A 90 19.98 -6.03 35.90
CA HIS A 90 20.54 -6.93 36.92
C HIS A 90 22.00 -6.61 37.26
N ILE A 91 22.82 -6.30 36.24
CA ILE A 91 24.21 -5.85 36.43
C ILE A 91 24.24 -4.50 37.17
N LEU A 92 23.47 -3.51 36.74
CA LEU A 92 23.39 -2.19 37.37
C LEU A 92 22.97 -2.29 38.84
N ASN A 93 21.96 -3.10 39.16
CA ASN A 93 21.50 -3.28 40.53
C ASN A 93 22.56 -3.99 41.40
N ARG A 94 23.32 -4.93 40.86
CA ARG A 94 24.50 -5.51 41.53
C ARG A 94 25.59 -4.46 41.79
N HIS A 95 25.85 -3.54 40.86
CA HIS A 95 26.78 -2.41 41.09
C HIS A 95 26.26 -1.41 42.13
N LYS A 96 24.95 -1.12 42.17
CA LYS A 96 24.35 -0.31 43.25
C LYS A 96 24.55 -0.96 44.62
N CYS A 97 24.38 -2.28 44.74
CA CYS A 97 24.67 -3.01 45.98
C CYS A 97 26.15 -2.91 46.38
N TYR A 98 27.08 -3.03 45.42
CA TYR A 98 28.50 -2.85 45.70
C TYR A 98 28.85 -1.42 46.12
N ALA A 99 28.30 -0.40 45.45
CA ALA A 99 28.48 0.99 45.85
C ALA A 99 27.98 1.26 47.28
N ASN A 100 26.81 0.73 47.64
CA ASN A 100 26.25 0.85 48.99
C ASN A 100 27.12 0.14 50.06
N VAL A 101 27.63 -1.06 49.75
CA VAL A 101 28.56 -1.78 50.65
C VAL A 101 29.89 -1.04 50.81
N LEU A 102 30.45 -0.50 49.72
CA LEU A 102 31.70 0.27 49.76
C LEU A 102 31.51 1.60 50.51
N PHE A 103 30.38 2.28 50.34
CA PHE A 103 30.04 3.50 51.10
C PHE A 103 29.97 3.21 52.61
N ASN A 104 29.24 2.17 53.01
CA ASN A 104 29.13 1.75 54.42
C ASN A 104 30.45 1.23 55.03
N LEU A 105 31.47 0.93 54.21
CA LEU A 105 32.82 0.54 54.63
C LEU A 105 33.83 1.71 54.59
N ALA A 106 33.44 2.86 54.02
CA ALA A 106 34.29 4.04 53.97
C ALA A 106 34.37 4.71 55.37
N PRO A 107 35.50 5.38 55.72
CA PRO A 107 35.62 6.11 56.98
C PRO A 107 34.54 7.19 57.14
N GLN A 108 34.05 7.38 58.37
CA GLN A 108 33.00 8.34 58.72
C GLN A 108 33.29 9.75 58.18
N GLU A 109 34.51 10.25 58.39
CA GLU A 109 34.99 11.55 57.91
C GLU A 109 34.87 11.72 56.39
N TRP A 110 35.03 10.63 55.63
CA TRP A 110 34.91 10.62 54.17
C TRP A 110 33.46 10.56 53.69
N GLN A 111 32.60 9.82 54.41
CA GLN A 111 31.15 9.82 54.16
C GLN A 111 30.58 11.23 54.36
N GLU A 112 30.87 11.86 55.50
CA GLU A 112 30.42 13.21 55.85
C GLU A 112 30.93 14.27 54.86
N ALA A 113 32.19 14.17 54.42
CA ALA A 113 32.74 15.03 53.38
C ALA A 113 31.99 14.88 52.04
N LYS A 114 31.64 13.66 51.62
CA LYS A 114 30.86 13.44 50.38
C LYS A 114 29.39 13.80 50.51
N GLU A 115 28.75 13.64 51.67
CA GLU A 115 27.40 14.14 51.87
C GLU A 115 27.35 15.67 51.86
N ALA A 116 28.34 16.34 52.46
CA ALA A 116 28.49 17.80 52.37
C ALA A 116 28.76 18.29 50.94
N GLU A 117 29.54 17.54 50.14
CA GLU A 117 29.76 17.84 48.71
C GLU A 117 28.46 17.66 47.89
N ILE A 118 27.69 16.61 48.17
CA ILE A 118 26.39 16.34 47.53
C ILE A 118 25.33 17.39 47.93
N LEU A 119 25.37 17.91 49.16
CA LEU A 119 24.52 19.02 49.61
C LEU A 119 24.87 20.30 48.85
N LYS A 120 26.14 20.71 48.85
CA LYS A 120 26.63 21.87 48.08
C LYS A 120 26.30 21.77 46.60
N ALA A 121 26.42 20.58 46.00
CA ALA A 121 26.06 20.34 44.60
C ALA A 121 24.54 20.36 44.31
N LYS A 122 23.69 20.22 45.33
CA LYS A 122 22.23 20.43 45.24
C LYS A 122 21.85 21.89 45.51
N GLU A 123 22.61 22.59 46.34
CA GLU A 123 22.43 24.02 46.67
C GLU A 123 22.83 24.90 45.48
N ALA A 124 24.01 24.70 44.90
CA ALA A 124 24.44 25.38 43.67
C ALA A 124 23.47 25.14 42.47
N LYS A 125 22.76 24.00 42.46
CA LYS A 125 21.71 23.70 41.46
C LYS A 125 20.36 24.36 41.75
N LYS A 126 20.15 24.95 42.93
CA LYS A 126 19.01 25.84 43.22
C LYS A 126 19.36 27.30 42.93
N GLU A 127 20.60 27.71 43.21
CA GLU A 127 21.05 29.09 43.03
C GLU A 127 21.06 29.49 41.54
N HIS A 128 21.40 28.57 40.63
CA HIS A 128 21.31 28.78 39.18
C HIS A 128 19.88 28.66 38.62
N SER A 129 18.88 29.20 39.32
CA SER A 129 17.48 29.25 38.88
C SER A 129 16.75 30.54 39.31
N THR A 130 17.49 31.61 39.63
CA THR A 130 16.95 32.92 40.00
C THR A 130 17.77 34.07 39.42
N GLU A 131 17.31 34.62 38.31
CA GLU A 131 17.39 36.05 37.94
C GLU A 131 16.13 36.41 37.09
N PRO A 132 15.76 37.70 36.95
CA PRO A 132 14.34 38.11 37.03
C PRO A 132 13.52 38.15 35.73
N GLU A 133 12.20 38.21 35.90
CA GLU A 133 11.23 38.58 34.86
C GLU A 133 11.20 40.09 34.58
N GLU A 134 11.03 40.46 33.30
CA GLU A 134 9.96 41.35 32.83
C GLU A 134 9.86 41.14 31.29
N THR A 135 8.70 41.08 30.63
CA THR A 135 7.39 41.71 30.87
C THR A 135 6.23 40.81 30.41
N ALA A 136 5.04 41.02 30.99
CA ALA A 136 3.67 40.79 30.47
C ALA A 136 3.30 39.43 29.77
N ASP A 137 2.12 38.82 29.96
CA ASP A 137 0.85 39.37 30.47
C ASP A 137 -0.13 38.26 30.97
N SER A 138 -1.01 38.65 31.90
CA SER A 138 -2.35 38.10 32.14
C SER A 138 -2.58 36.70 32.80
N LYS A 139 -3.39 36.74 33.89
CA LYS A 139 -4.37 35.73 34.37
C LYS A 139 -3.86 34.46 35.07
N ASN A 140 -3.64 34.61 36.38
CA ASN A 140 -3.71 33.57 37.41
C ASN A 140 -5.16 33.06 37.64
N ILE A 141 -5.37 31.73 37.70
CA ILE A 141 -6.35 31.07 38.59
C ILE A 141 -5.72 29.81 39.20
N ASP A 142 -5.88 29.61 40.52
CA ASP A 142 -5.34 28.52 41.34
C ASP A 142 -5.50 27.08 40.82
N LEU A 143 -4.46 26.27 41.01
CA LEU A 143 -4.59 24.83 41.30
C LEU A 143 -4.11 24.54 42.73
N LYS A 144 -5.03 24.61 43.71
CA LYS A 144 -4.76 24.23 45.10
C LYS A 144 -5.55 22.98 45.50
N SER A 145 -4.84 21.89 45.76
CA SER A 145 -5.33 20.68 46.45
C SER A 145 -6.61 20.03 45.92
N MET A 146 -6.47 18.96 45.12
CA MET A 146 -7.47 17.89 45.11
C MET A 146 -6.79 16.52 45.11
N ARG A 147 -7.22 15.64 46.02
CA ARG A 147 -6.79 14.24 46.09
C ARG A 147 -7.26 13.52 44.84
N ILE A 148 -6.41 12.71 44.22
CA ILE A 148 -6.86 11.71 43.23
C ILE A 148 -7.70 10.67 43.98
N PRO A 149 -8.99 10.46 43.65
CA PRO A 149 -9.80 9.44 44.31
C PRO A 149 -9.43 8.04 43.81
N GLU A 150 -9.35 7.07 44.71
CA GLU A 150 -9.32 5.65 44.34
C GLU A 150 -10.69 5.24 43.77
N LEU A 151 -10.82 5.27 42.43
CA LEU A 151 -11.96 4.64 41.73
C LEU A 151 -11.49 3.33 41.11
N GLY A 152 -11.58 2.26 41.90
CA GLY A 152 -11.20 0.92 41.48
C GLY A 152 -12.02 0.43 40.30
N MET A 153 -11.40 0.40 39.11
CA MET A 153 -11.91 -0.39 37.98
C MET A 153 -11.84 -1.88 38.36
N LYS A 154 -12.99 -2.42 38.77
CA LYS A 154 -13.16 -3.85 39.06
C LYS A 154 -12.80 -4.65 37.82
N ILE A 155 -11.67 -5.35 37.85
CA ILE A 155 -11.33 -6.38 36.86
C ILE A 155 -12.36 -7.50 37.05
N SER A 156 -13.39 -7.53 36.21
CA SER A 156 -14.41 -8.55 36.27
C SER A 156 -13.81 -9.88 35.83
N SER A 157 -13.56 -10.77 36.78
CA SER A 157 -13.44 -12.20 36.52
C SER A 157 -14.72 -12.69 35.86
N ASP A 158 -14.64 -13.15 34.60
CA ASP A 158 -15.33 -14.33 34.05
C ASP A 158 -15.46 -14.28 32.51
N ILE A 159 -14.38 -14.61 31.80
CA ILE A 159 -14.49 -15.27 30.49
C ILE A 159 -13.80 -16.63 30.59
N LYS A 160 -14.62 -17.63 30.95
CA LYS A 160 -14.25 -19.02 31.19
C LYS A 160 -13.97 -19.74 29.87
N CYS A 161 -12.79 -19.52 29.28
CA CYS A 161 -12.41 -20.11 27.99
C CYS A 161 -12.35 -21.65 28.06
N SER A 162 -13.45 -22.29 27.65
CA SER A 162 -13.65 -23.74 27.77
C SER A 162 -14.14 -24.35 26.45
N SER A 163 -13.20 -24.68 25.57
CA SER A 163 -13.41 -25.64 24.47
C SER A 163 -12.12 -26.38 24.15
N ARG A 164 -11.95 -27.53 24.83
CA ARG A 164 -10.74 -28.35 24.78
C ARG A 164 -10.75 -29.29 23.56
N LEU A 165 -10.40 -28.78 22.38
CA LEU A 165 -10.20 -29.63 21.20
C LEU A 165 -8.90 -30.46 21.35
N LYS A 166 -9.06 -31.77 21.55
CA LYS A 166 -7.97 -32.74 21.69
C LYS A 166 -7.35 -33.10 20.34
N ILE A 167 -6.31 -32.39 19.90
CA ILE A 167 -5.42 -32.90 18.86
C ILE A 167 -4.48 -33.94 19.50
N LYS A 168 -4.46 -35.16 18.95
CA LYS A 168 -3.57 -36.24 19.39
C LYS A 168 -2.15 -36.03 18.82
N PRO A 169 -1.09 -35.98 19.62
CA PRO A 169 0.25 -36.24 19.12
C PRO A 169 0.44 -37.76 18.98
N CYS A 170 0.66 -38.25 17.76
CA CYS A 170 1.03 -39.64 17.55
C CYS A 170 2.50 -39.86 17.95
N LEU A 171 2.75 -40.92 18.72
CA LEU A 171 4.10 -41.34 19.11
C LEU A 171 4.79 -42.05 17.93
N GLN A 172 6.02 -41.64 17.61
CA GLN A 172 7.13 -42.57 17.41
C GLN A 172 8.48 -41.85 17.52
N SER A 173 9.47 -42.55 18.06
CA SER A 173 10.85 -42.10 18.28
C SER A 173 11.78 -43.31 18.16
N PRO A 174 13.02 -43.12 17.68
CA PRO A 174 14.17 -43.20 18.59
C PRO A 174 15.14 -42.00 18.36
N ARG A 175 15.93 -41.49 19.33
CA ARG A 175 17.00 -42.10 20.16
C ARG A 175 18.11 -42.72 19.28
N ARG A 176 19.42 -42.53 19.49
CA ARG A 176 20.30 -41.93 20.53
C ARG A 176 21.73 -41.80 19.89
N PRO A 177 22.88 -41.55 20.56
CA PRO A 177 23.18 -41.24 21.98
C PRO A 177 24.03 -39.95 22.17
N ARG A 178 24.55 -39.75 23.39
CA ARG A 178 25.53 -38.71 23.78
C ARG A 178 26.97 -39.24 23.71
N HIS A 179 27.96 -38.34 23.68
CA HIS A 179 29.16 -38.50 24.51
C HIS A 179 29.51 -37.20 25.27
N ARG A 180 30.47 -37.28 26.20
CA ARG A 180 30.89 -36.25 27.18
C ARG A 180 32.39 -36.48 27.50
N GLN A 181 33.01 -35.52 28.20
CA GLN A 181 34.33 -35.59 28.88
C GLN A 181 35.54 -35.14 28.05
N THR A 182 36.60 -34.51 28.60
CA THR A 182 36.76 -33.64 29.81
C THR A 182 38.18 -33.02 29.85
N HIS A 183 38.33 -31.86 30.53
CA HIS A 183 39.59 -31.30 31.07
C HIS A 183 40.61 -30.79 29.99
N SER A 184 41.58 -29.92 30.31
CA SER A 184 42.16 -29.51 31.61
C SER A 184 42.52 -28.00 31.76
N LYS A 185 42.94 -27.67 33.00
CA LYS A 185 43.58 -26.47 33.61
C LYS A 185 44.57 -25.73 32.67
N ILE A 186 44.96 -24.44 32.83
CA ILE A 186 45.30 -23.55 33.99
C ILE A 186 44.97 -22.06 33.59
N GLY A 187 44.82 -21.02 34.44
CA GLY A 187 44.66 -20.93 35.91
C GLY A 187 45.41 -19.75 36.62
N ALA A 188 44.78 -18.56 36.76
CA ALA A 188 45.24 -17.31 37.46
C ALA A 188 46.41 -16.53 36.80
N SER A 189 46.56 -15.20 36.93
CA SER A 189 46.10 -14.18 37.92
C SER A 189 45.80 -12.81 37.26
N LYS A 190 44.74 -12.07 37.61
CA LYS A 190 44.67 -10.99 38.64
C LYS A 190 45.82 -9.96 38.60
N LEU A 191 45.54 -8.75 38.08
CA LEU A 191 45.74 -7.45 38.78
C LEU A 191 45.20 -6.26 37.96
N GLU A 192 44.51 -5.36 38.66
CA GLU A 192 44.22 -3.93 38.39
C GLU A 192 44.71 -3.20 39.67
N PRO A 193 44.99 -1.87 39.71
CA PRO A 193 44.35 -0.84 38.88
C PRO A 193 45.20 0.37 38.41
N GLY A 194 44.63 1.11 37.47
CA GLY A 194 44.31 2.54 37.72
C GLY A 194 45.38 3.62 37.48
N GLY A 195 45.11 4.46 36.48
CA GLY A 195 45.63 5.83 36.31
C GLY A 195 44.75 6.56 35.29
N GLY A 196 44.49 7.86 35.37
CA GLY A 196 45.07 8.85 36.29
C GLY A 196 45.41 10.12 35.51
N LEU A 197 44.42 10.78 34.91
CA LEU A 197 44.64 11.95 34.05
C LEU A 197 45.23 13.12 34.85
N SER A 198 46.47 13.49 34.53
CA SER A 198 47.15 14.69 35.02
C SER A 198 47.52 15.59 33.84
N ASN A 199 47.15 16.87 33.94
CA ASN A 199 47.38 17.84 32.86
C ASN A 199 48.86 18.23 32.83
N ILE A 200 49.47 18.27 31.64
CA ILE A 200 50.75 18.95 31.42
C ILE A 200 50.49 20.25 30.64
N THR A 201 50.53 21.36 31.36
CA THR A 201 50.54 22.71 30.78
C THR A 201 51.96 23.03 30.33
N ILE A 202 52.21 23.07 29.02
CA ILE A 202 53.50 23.54 28.50
C ILE A 202 53.52 25.07 28.58
N PHE A 203 54.33 25.61 29.50
CA PHE A 203 54.69 27.02 29.51
C PHE A 203 55.69 27.31 28.40
N SER A 204 55.34 28.21 27.48
CA SER A 204 56.26 28.73 26.46
C SER A 204 56.78 30.10 26.89
N GLN A 205 58.00 30.13 27.46
CA GLN A 205 58.80 31.34 27.66
C GLN A 205 60.27 31.02 27.49
N HIS A 206 60.92 31.64 26.51
CA HIS A 206 62.27 32.18 26.67
C HIS A 206 62.54 33.21 25.57
N ASP A 207 62.71 34.48 25.97
CA ASP A 207 63.02 35.57 25.05
C ASP A 207 64.51 35.55 24.65
N ASN A 208 64.79 35.45 23.34
CA ASN A 208 66.14 35.69 22.82
C ASN A 208 66.41 37.19 22.71
N ARG A 209 66.98 37.75 23.77
CA ARG A 209 67.39 39.15 23.87
C ARG A 209 68.64 39.43 23.03
N SER A 210 68.54 40.28 22.02
CA SER A 210 69.71 40.82 21.33
C SER A 210 70.63 41.59 22.27
N THR A 211 71.92 41.29 22.23
CA THR A 211 72.99 42.11 22.83
C THR A 211 74.14 42.25 21.84
N ASP A 212 74.11 43.40 21.16
CA ASP A 212 75.20 44.27 20.71
C ASP A 212 76.64 43.70 20.65
N SER A 213 77.29 43.87 19.50
CA SER A 213 78.71 43.53 19.29
C SER A 213 79.59 44.78 19.34
N ALA A 214 80.39 44.92 20.40
CA ALA A 214 81.38 45.99 20.53
C ALA A 214 82.81 45.46 20.38
N VAL A 215 83.65 46.17 19.59
CA VAL A 215 85.08 45.89 19.41
C VAL A 215 85.88 47.13 19.82
N PRO A 216 86.74 47.00 20.83
CA PRO A 216 88.14 47.44 20.78
C PRO A 216 89.09 46.35 21.38
N ASP A 217 90.42 46.37 21.32
CA ASP A 217 91.45 47.09 20.52
C ASP A 217 92.80 46.31 20.71
N ASP A 218 93.88 46.70 20.03
CA ASP A 218 95.16 45.96 19.96
C ASP A 218 95.96 45.85 21.29
N SER A 219 96.73 44.74 21.43
CA SER A 219 98.02 44.70 22.15
C SER A 219 98.81 43.40 21.87
N ASP A 220 100.05 43.54 21.36
CA ASP A 220 101.05 42.47 21.39
C ASP A 220 101.54 42.24 22.83
N GLY A 221 101.77 40.98 23.24
CA GLY A 221 102.27 40.65 24.56
C GLY A 221 102.60 39.17 24.76
N ASP A 222 103.91 38.90 24.80
CA ASP A 222 104.70 37.69 25.13
C ASP A 222 104.02 36.40 25.68
N GLY A 223 104.70 35.27 25.47
CA GLY A 223 104.18 33.93 25.76
C GLY A 223 104.07 33.60 27.26
N ASP A 224 102.91 33.07 27.64
CA ASP A 224 102.74 32.33 28.90
C ASP A 224 101.83 31.13 28.63
N GLU A 225 102.25 29.91 29.03
CA GLU A 225 101.49 28.68 28.81
C GLU A 225 100.29 28.63 29.74
N ARG A 226 99.20 29.33 29.38
CA ARG A 226 97.90 29.13 29.99
C ARG A 226 97.50 27.67 29.77
N ILE A 227 97.62 26.87 30.83
CA ILE A 227 96.98 25.56 30.93
C ILE A 227 95.50 25.81 30.69
N VAL A 228 95.02 25.49 29.48
CA VAL A 228 93.61 25.58 29.14
C VAL A 228 92.88 24.64 30.08
N GLU A 229 92.00 25.19 30.92
CA GLU A 229 91.15 24.40 31.80
C GLU A 229 90.16 23.63 30.91
N ILE A 230 90.53 22.39 30.55
CA ILE A 230 89.78 21.57 29.61
C ILE A 230 88.44 21.25 30.25
N TYR A 231 87.36 21.69 29.60
CA TYR A 231 85.99 21.60 30.11
C TYR A 231 85.56 20.17 30.49
N PHE A 232 86.10 19.16 29.79
CA PHE A 232 85.87 17.74 30.06
C PHE A 232 86.97 17.19 30.97
N SER A 233 86.57 16.56 32.08
CA SER A 233 87.50 16.04 33.08
C SER A 233 87.94 14.59 32.81
N ASP A 234 87.16 13.86 32.00
CA ASP A 234 87.49 12.50 31.54
C ASP A 234 87.56 12.49 29.98
N PRO A 235 88.66 12.01 29.36
CA PRO A 235 88.73 11.82 27.91
C PRO A 235 87.58 10.97 27.31
N PHE A 236 86.95 10.08 28.09
CA PHE A 236 85.79 9.31 27.64
C PHE A 236 84.48 10.12 27.59
N GLU A 237 84.37 11.23 28.34
CA GLU A 237 83.18 12.08 28.42
C GLU A 237 82.78 12.66 27.05
N VAL A 238 83.79 13.01 26.24
CA VAL A 238 83.67 13.50 24.85
C VAL A 238 83.17 12.42 23.89
N VAL A 239 83.25 11.14 24.25
CA VAL A 239 82.77 10.00 23.44
C VAL A 239 81.41 9.50 23.93
N VAL A 240 81.22 9.45 25.24
CA VAL A 240 79.98 8.95 25.87
C VAL A 240 78.83 9.93 25.68
N LEU A 241 79.00 11.22 25.99
CA LEU A 241 77.89 12.18 25.93
C LEU A 241 77.29 12.32 24.51
N PRO A 242 78.07 12.37 23.41
CA PRO A 242 77.49 12.35 22.07
C PRO A 242 76.79 11.03 21.72
N SER A 243 77.21 9.89 22.28
CA SER A 243 76.52 8.61 22.06
C SER A 243 75.16 8.57 22.78
N GLU A 244 75.11 8.98 24.06
CA GLU A 244 73.86 9.06 24.83
C GLU A 244 72.90 10.10 24.24
N LEU A 245 73.41 11.22 23.71
CA LEU A 245 72.62 12.23 23.03
C LEU A 245 72.13 11.72 21.65
N THR A 246 72.94 10.93 20.94
CA THR A 246 72.52 10.30 19.68
C THR A 246 71.42 9.27 19.92
N ASP A 247 71.53 8.43 20.95
CA ASP A 247 70.49 7.45 21.32
C ASP A 247 69.19 8.15 21.76
N GLN A 248 69.29 9.27 22.49
CA GLN A 248 68.13 10.13 22.80
C GLN A 248 67.49 10.70 21.53
N ILE A 249 68.28 11.26 20.61
CA ILE A 249 67.78 11.79 19.33
C ILE A 249 67.14 10.69 18.48
N LEU A 250 67.74 9.49 18.41
CA LEU A 250 67.21 8.34 17.69
C LEU A 250 65.88 7.86 18.29
N SER A 251 65.78 7.75 19.62
CA SER A 251 64.52 7.37 20.28
C SER A 251 63.42 8.42 20.10
N LEU A 252 63.75 9.72 20.08
CA LEU A 252 62.81 10.80 19.77
C LEU A 252 62.32 10.73 18.31
N ILE A 253 63.22 10.46 17.36
CA ILE A 253 62.87 10.26 15.95
C ILE A 253 61.99 9.02 15.77
N GLU A 254 62.36 7.88 16.37
CA GLU A 254 61.61 6.64 16.28
C GLU A 254 60.17 6.82 16.80
N ASN A 255 60.03 7.36 18.02
CA ASN A 255 58.76 7.63 18.68
C ASN A 255 57.91 8.67 17.90
N ALA A 256 58.54 9.69 17.30
CA ALA A 256 57.85 10.61 16.40
C ALA A 256 57.32 9.89 15.14
N THR A 257 58.14 9.05 14.48
CA THR A 257 57.65 8.30 13.31
C THR A 257 56.63 7.23 13.66
N GLU A 258 56.61 6.67 14.87
CA GLU A 258 55.52 5.80 15.34
C GLU A 258 54.23 6.61 15.53
N MET A 259 54.31 7.77 16.18
CA MET A 259 53.18 8.69 16.33
C MET A 259 52.60 9.10 14.98
N ASP A 260 53.43 9.50 14.01
CA ASP A 260 53.00 9.86 12.65
C ASP A 260 52.28 8.70 11.95
N LYS A 261 52.82 7.46 12.01
CA LYS A 261 52.16 6.26 11.47
C LYS A 261 50.80 6.02 12.11
N THR A 262 50.67 6.21 13.43
CA THR A 262 49.36 6.07 14.10
C THR A 262 48.40 7.19 13.71
N LEU A 263 48.88 8.41 13.52
CA LEU A 263 48.07 9.54 13.03
C LEU A 263 47.54 9.24 11.62
N GLU A 264 48.41 8.85 10.69
CA GLU A 264 48.07 8.51 9.31
C GLU A 264 47.03 7.37 9.25
N GLN A 265 47.22 6.30 10.02
CA GLN A 265 46.22 5.23 10.18
C GLN A 265 44.89 5.73 10.75
N THR A 266 44.89 6.65 11.74
CA THR A 266 43.62 7.21 12.23
C THR A 266 42.92 8.05 11.16
N LEU A 267 43.66 8.84 10.37
CA LEU A 267 43.13 9.63 9.26
C LEU A 267 42.54 8.74 8.16
N GLU A 268 43.25 7.71 7.69
CA GLU A 268 42.70 6.72 6.74
C GLU A 268 41.39 6.10 7.24
N THR A 269 41.33 5.68 8.51
CA THR A 269 40.08 5.12 9.06
C THR A 269 38.98 6.15 9.26
N ILE A 270 39.29 7.45 9.35
CA ILE A 270 38.30 8.53 9.39
C ILE A 270 37.77 8.80 7.98
N GLU A 271 38.64 8.92 6.98
CA GLU A 271 38.25 9.10 5.58
C GLU A 271 37.39 7.95 5.07
N LEU A 272 37.75 6.69 5.40
CA LEU A 272 36.94 5.53 5.05
C LEU A 272 35.54 5.57 5.68
N LYS A 273 35.42 5.94 6.97
CA LYS A 273 34.13 6.09 7.66
C LYS A 273 33.31 7.22 7.04
N MET A 274 33.92 8.37 6.77
CA MET A 274 33.25 9.50 6.09
C MET A 274 32.78 9.11 4.68
N ALA A 275 33.59 8.38 3.91
CA ALA A 275 33.23 7.90 2.59
C ALA A 275 32.12 6.83 2.62
N GLU A 276 32.00 6.05 3.70
CA GLU A 276 30.83 5.20 3.93
C GLU A 276 29.59 6.02 4.32
N ASP A 277 29.71 6.99 5.22
CA ASP A 277 28.58 7.77 5.72
C ASP A 277 27.98 8.67 4.64
N VAL A 278 28.81 9.24 3.76
CA VAL A 278 28.36 9.92 2.53
C VAL A 278 27.54 8.97 1.63
N LYS A 279 27.95 7.70 1.47
CA LYS A 279 27.17 6.70 0.71
C LYS A 279 25.85 6.36 1.40
N LYS A 280 25.84 6.24 2.74
CA LYS A 280 24.62 5.99 3.54
C LYS A 280 23.63 7.16 3.40
N ILE A 281 24.11 8.40 3.45
CA ILE A 281 23.30 9.61 3.26
C ILE A 281 22.73 9.69 1.83
N ALA A 282 23.55 9.49 0.79
CA ALA A 282 23.07 9.49 -0.60
C ALA A 282 22.03 8.39 -0.86
N GLN A 283 22.16 7.23 -0.23
CA GLN A 283 21.16 6.16 -0.29
C GLN A 283 19.84 6.54 0.42
N GLN A 284 19.92 7.27 1.54
CA GLN A 284 18.74 7.80 2.23
C GLN A 284 18.04 8.89 1.42
N GLU A 285 18.80 9.80 0.80
CA GLU A 285 18.29 10.85 -0.09
C GLU A 285 17.50 10.26 -1.25
N SER A 286 18.10 9.34 -2.02
CA SER A 286 17.43 8.65 -3.14
C SER A 286 16.17 7.87 -2.70
N ASN A 287 16.17 7.31 -1.49
CA ASN A 287 14.97 6.66 -0.90
C ASN A 287 13.85 7.69 -0.63
N LEU A 288 14.20 8.85 -0.06
CA LEU A 288 13.25 9.93 0.23
C LEU A 288 12.70 10.56 -1.04
N GLU A 289 13.53 10.81 -2.06
CA GLU A 289 13.09 11.27 -3.39
C GLU A 289 12.06 10.30 -4.00
N SER A 290 12.37 9.00 -4.01
CA SER A 290 11.47 7.96 -4.53
C SER A 290 10.13 7.93 -3.78
N ARG A 291 10.16 8.08 -2.44
CA ARG A 291 8.95 8.20 -1.61
C ARG A 291 8.15 9.47 -1.90
N ILE A 292 8.81 10.62 -2.03
CA ILE A 292 8.18 11.90 -2.38
C ILE A 292 7.50 11.81 -3.74
N GLU A 293 8.14 11.19 -4.73
CA GLU A 293 7.60 11.04 -6.07
C GLU A 293 6.42 10.06 -6.12
N MET A 294 6.45 8.97 -5.35
CA MET A 294 5.30 8.08 -5.17
C MET A 294 4.12 8.78 -4.47
N GLU A 295 4.38 9.66 -3.50
CA GLU A 295 3.32 10.41 -2.81
C GLU A 295 2.78 11.57 -3.66
N ARG A 296 3.60 12.21 -4.50
CA ARG A 296 3.15 13.15 -5.55
C ARG A 296 2.20 12.46 -6.53
N LYS A 297 2.53 11.26 -7.00
CA LYS A 297 1.66 10.44 -7.86
C LYS A 297 0.32 10.11 -7.18
N ARG A 298 0.34 9.71 -5.89
CA ARG A 298 -0.88 9.50 -5.08
C ARG A 298 -1.72 10.77 -4.95
N ALA A 299 -1.09 11.90 -4.63
CA ALA A 299 -1.76 13.19 -4.50
C ALA A 299 -2.44 13.64 -5.80
N VAL A 300 -1.85 13.39 -6.98
CA VAL A 300 -2.49 13.67 -8.27
C VAL A 300 -3.72 12.78 -8.51
N VAL A 301 -3.67 11.49 -8.14
CA VAL A 301 -4.83 10.59 -8.23
C VAL A 301 -5.94 11.01 -7.27
N LEU A 302 -5.60 11.30 -6.01
CA LEU A 302 -6.57 11.76 -5.00
C LEU A 302 -7.21 13.10 -5.39
N ARG A 303 -6.45 14.07 -5.91
CA ARG A 303 -7.01 15.34 -6.42
C ARG A 303 -8.00 15.10 -7.55
N LYS A 304 -7.71 14.20 -8.49
CA LYS A 304 -8.67 13.82 -9.55
C LYS A 304 -9.90 13.13 -9.01
N GLN A 305 -9.75 12.25 -8.01
CA GLN A 305 -10.88 11.55 -7.38
C GLN A 305 -11.80 12.53 -6.63
N VAL A 306 -11.23 13.48 -5.88
CA VAL A 306 -11.99 14.57 -5.22
C VAL A 306 -12.65 15.48 -6.27
N GLN A 307 -11.95 15.88 -7.32
CA GLN A 307 -12.56 16.65 -8.41
C GLN A 307 -13.75 15.94 -9.06
N LEU A 308 -13.68 14.62 -9.26
CA LEU A 308 -14.80 13.81 -9.75
C LEU A 308 -15.94 13.75 -8.73
N HIS A 309 -15.64 13.56 -7.44
CA HIS A 309 -16.64 13.54 -6.37
C HIS A 309 -17.39 14.87 -6.27
N ASN A 310 -16.67 16.00 -6.21
CA ASN A 310 -17.24 17.34 -6.19
C ASN A 310 -18.03 17.64 -7.48
N SER A 311 -17.63 17.07 -8.63
CA SER A 311 -18.39 17.19 -9.89
C SER A 311 -19.65 16.33 -9.95
N LEU A 312 -19.77 15.31 -9.07
CA LEU A 312 -21.01 14.57 -8.84
C LEU A 312 -21.89 15.29 -7.80
N GLU A 313 -21.31 15.83 -6.73
CA GLU A 313 -22.05 16.59 -5.71
C GLU A 313 -22.62 17.91 -6.24
N ALA A 314 -21.94 18.56 -7.20
CA ALA A 314 -22.46 19.71 -7.95
C ALA A 314 -23.66 19.37 -8.87
N LYS A 315 -24.22 18.17 -8.76
CA LYS A 315 -25.50 17.75 -9.34
C LYS A 315 -26.31 17.03 -8.26
N ASP A 316 -27.38 17.65 -7.77
CA ASP A 316 -28.26 17.11 -6.72
C ASP A 316 -28.85 15.72 -7.05
N GLU A 317 -28.86 15.36 -8.33
CA GLU A 317 -29.16 14.03 -8.87
C GLU A 317 -28.37 12.89 -8.18
N SER A 318 -27.12 13.11 -7.75
CA SER A 318 -26.28 12.04 -7.20
C SER A 318 -26.73 11.59 -5.80
N CYS A 319 -27.28 12.51 -4.99
CA CYS A 319 -27.83 12.17 -3.68
C CYS A 319 -29.10 11.33 -3.84
N GLN A 320 -30.01 11.79 -4.72
CA GLN A 320 -31.24 11.09 -5.05
C GLN A 320 -30.99 9.68 -5.61
N CYS A 321 -29.98 9.51 -6.48
CA CYS A 321 -29.59 8.19 -7.00
C CYS A 321 -29.21 7.18 -5.91
N GLN A 322 -28.51 7.62 -4.86
CA GLN A 322 -28.13 6.76 -3.74
C GLN A 322 -29.33 6.40 -2.85
N ASP A 323 -30.21 7.36 -2.56
CA ASP A 323 -31.43 7.12 -1.78
C ASP A 323 -32.43 6.21 -2.52
N ILE A 324 -32.59 6.38 -3.84
CA ILE A 324 -33.39 5.48 -4.68
C ILE A 324 -32.84 4.05 -4.63
N LEU A 325 -31.52 3.86 -4.66
CA LEU A 325 -30.90 2.54 -4.54
C LEU A 325 -31.15 1.91 -3.15
N LEU A 326 -31.07 2.70 -2.08
CA LEU A 326 -31.37 2.25 -0.72
C LEU A 326 -32.86 1.91 -0.54
N GLU A 327 -33.77 2.65 -1.18
CA GLU A 327 -35.20 2.38 -1.16
C GLU A 327 -35.55 1.10 -1.93
N VAL A 328 -34.93 0.87 -3.10
CA VAL A 328 -35.04 -0.38 -3.87
C VAL A 328 -34.48 -1.57 -3.08
N LEU A 329 -33.37 -1.40 -2.36
CA LEU A 329 -32.82 -2.42 -1.46
C LEU A 329 -33.74 -2.69 -0.26
N SER A 330 -34.40 -1.66 0.29
CA SER A 330 -35.39 -1.81 1.36
C SER A 330 -36.62 -2.63 0.93
N LYS A 331 -37.08 -2.42 -0.31
CA LYS A 331 -38.14 -3.20 -0.99
C LYS A 331 -37.66 -4.65 -1.21
N LYS A 332 -36.51 -4.83 -1.90
CA LYS A 332 -35.50 -5.91 -1.75
C LYS A 332 -35.70 -6.83 -0.53
N VAL A 333 -35.18 -6.35 0.59
CA VAL A 333 -35.12 -7.06 1.86
C VAL A 333 -36.51 -7.38 2.42
N THR A 334 -37.49 -6.49 2.24
CA THR A 334 -38.84 -6.70 2.76
C THR A 334 -39.56 -7.84 2.02
N GLU A 335 -39.41 -7.97 0.69
CA GLU A 335 -39.93 -9.11 -0.07
C GLU A 335 -39.35 -10.45 0.42
N VAL A 336 -38.03 -10.51 0.60
CA VAL A 336 -37.34 -11.73 1.09
C VAL A 336 -37.76 -12.06 2.53
N TYR A 337 -37.83 -11.06 3.40
CA TYR A 337 -38.27 -11.23 4.79
C TYR A 337 -39.70 -11.80 4.88
N LEU A 338 -40.65 -11.27 4.10
CA LEU A 338 -42.03 -11.76 4.08
C LEU A 338 -42.13 -13.22 3.59
N CYS A 339 -41.29 -13.61 2.62
CA CYS A 339 -41.15 -14.99 2.15
C CYS A 339 -40.59 -15.93 3.25
N CYS A 340 -39.65 -15.45 4.07
CA CYS A 340 -39.06 -16.23 5.16
C CYS A 340 -39.93 -16.35 6.43
N PHE A 341 -40.88 -15.44 6.64
CA PHE A 341 -41.62 -15.24 7.89
C PHE A 341 -43.15 -15.13 7.73
N GLU A 342 -43.72 -15.77 6.70
CA GLU A 342 -45.17 -15.98 6.55
C GLU A 342 -46.00 -14.68 6.69
N ASN A 343 -45.60 -13.63 5.97
CA ASN A 343 -46.28 -12.33 5.91
C ASN A 343 -46.47 -11.56 7.24
N ARG A 344 -45.67 -11.82 8.29
CA ARG A 344 -45.69 -11.00 9.51
C ARG A 344 -45.10 -9.60 9.26
N LEU A 345 -45.96 -8.63 8.95
CA LEU A 345 -45.61 -7.23 8.68
C LEU A 345 -45.15 -6.47 9.94
N THR A 346 -43.90 -6.67 10.34
CA THR A 346 -43.22 -5.89 11.38
C THR A 346 -42.73 -4.54 10.84
N LYS A 347 -42.88 -3.47 11.64
CA LYS A 347 -42.29 -2.14 11.36
C LYS A 347 -40.78 -2.11 11.68
N GLN A 348 -40.05 -3.14 11.24
CA GLN A 348 -38.62 -3.30 11.47
C GLN A 348 -37.79 -2.61 10.39
N ALA A 349 -36.61 -2.12 10.79
CA ALA A 349 -35.62 -1.53 9.90
C ALA A 349 -35.05 -2.58 8.94
N THR A 350 -34.51 -2.13 7.81
CA THR A 350 -33.94 -2.99 6.76
C THR A 350 -32.83 -3.89 7.29
N LEU A 351 -31.99 -3.39 8.19
CA LEU A 351 -30.92 -4.18 8.83
C LEU A 351 -31.47 -5.26 9.76
N GLU A 352 -32.50 -4.96 10.55
CA GLU A 352 -33.12 -5.93 11.46
C GLU A 352 -33.78 -7.09 10.69
N LYS A 353 -34.47 -6.77 9.59
CA LYS A 353 -35.04 -7.76 8.66
C LYS A 353 -33.96 -8.67 8.06
N LEU A 354 -32.81 -8.11 7.67
CA LEU A 354 -31.65 -8.89 7.20
C LEU A 354 -31.13 -9.82 8.29
N CYS A 355 -30.88 -9.34 9.51
CA CYS A 355 -30.40 -10.16 10.62
C CYS A 355 -31.36 -11.31 10.97
N LEU A 356 -32.68 -11.08 10.86
CA LEU A 356 -33.69 -12.12 11.07
C LEU A 356 -33.69 -13.17 9.94
N VAL A 357 -33.58 -12.74 8.68
CA VAL A 357 -33.44 -13.67 7.52
C VAL A 357 -32.15 -14.49 7.65
N GLU A 358 -31.03 -13.86 8.01
CA GLU A 358 -29.76 -14.54 8.24
C GLU A 358 -29.84 -15.55 9.40
N HIS A 359 -30.44 -15.18 10.53
CA HIS A 359 -30.63 -16.09 11.66
C HIS A 359 -31.50 -17.29 11.27
N ARG A 360 -32.60 -17.06 10.54
CA ARG A 360 -33.49 -18.12 10.03
C ARG A 360 -32.79 -19.03 9.03
N MET A 361 -31.97 -18.47 8.13
CA MET A 361 -31.15 -19.23 7.18
C MET A 361 -30.13 -20.11 7.90
N ASN A 362 -29.39 -19.56 8.88
CA ASN A 362 -28.42 -20.31 9.67
C ASN A 362 -29.08 -21.45 10.46
N LEU A 363 -30.27 -21.23 11.05
CA LEU A 363 -31.04 -22.29 11.72
C LEU A 363 -31.45 -23.40 10.74
N LEU A 364 -31.88 -23.05 9.52
CA LEU A 364 -32.24 -24.03 8.48
C LEU A 364 -31.02 -24.83 8.00
N LEU A 365 -29.85 -24.19 7.85
CA LEU A 365 -28.60 -24.87 7.50
C LEU A 365 -28.18 -25.86 8.61
N GLN A 366 -28.25 -25.45 9.88
CA GLN A 366 -28.01 -26.33 11.04
C GLN A 366 -29.06 -27.43 11.22
N GLN A 367 -30.24 -27.32 10.59
CA GLN A 367 -31.23 -28.40 10.52
C GLN A 367 -30.89 -29.37 9.39
N ILE A 368 -30.47 -28.88 8.22
CA ILE A 368 -30.04 -29.69 7.07
C ILE A 368 -28.80 -30.53 7.43
N GLU A 369 -27.81 -29.96 8.10
CA GLU A 369 -26.58 -30.66 8.53
C GLU A 369 -26.85 -31.86 9.47
N LYS A 370 -28.01 -31.87 10.15
CA LYS A 370 -28.43 -32.96 11.05
C LYS A 370 -29.20 -34.08 10.36
N ILE A 371 -29.49 -33.96 9.06
CA ILE A 371 -30.19 -35.00 8.29
C ILE A 371 -29.18 -36.08 7.87
N PRO A 372 -29.43 -37.38 8.13
CA PRO A 372 -28.58 -38.46 7.65
C PRO A 372 -28.42 -38.43 6.13
N ARG A 373 -27.20 -38.70 5.63
CA ARG A 373 -26.83 -38.54 4.21
C ARG A 373 -27.82 -39.22 3.26
N ASP A 374 -28.18 -40.47 3.52
CA ASP A 374 -29.03 -41.28 2.63
C ASP A 374 -30.46 -40.71 2.51
N MET A 375 -30.97 -40.10 3.59
CA MET A 375 -32.24 -39.36 3.59
C MET A 375 -32.10 -37.98 2.93
N PHE A 376 -30.92 -37.34 3.03
CA PHE A 376 -30.65 -36.08 2.34
C PHE A 376 -30.55 -36.28 0.82
N GLU A 377 -29.87 -37.34 0.36
CA GLU A 377 -29.69 -37.67 -1.06
C GLU A 377 -31.05 -37.86 -1.75
N THR A 378 -31.93 -38.68 -1.17
CA THR A 378 -33.30 -38.92 -1.70
C THR A 378 -34.19 -37.68 -1.66
N LEU A 379 -34.15 -36.88 -0.60
CA LEU A 379 -34.87 -35.59 -0.54
C LEU A 379 -34.31 -34.57 -1.54
N TRP A 380 -33.00 -34.60 -1.82
CA TRP A 380 -32.36 -33.77 -2.82
C TRP A 380 -32.76 -34.19 -4.24
N GLU A 381 -32.77 -35.48 -4.55
CA GLU A 381 -33.26 -36.00 -5.84
C GLU A 381 -34.70 -35.60 -6.13
N ILE A 382 -35.60 -35.70 -5.14
CA ILE A 382 -37.00 -35.26 -5.25
C ILE A 382 -37.08 -33.76 -5.54
N LYS A 383 -36.38 -32.93 -4.77
CA LYS A 383 -36.38 -31.46 -4.91
C LYS A 383 -35.68 -30.98 -6.18
N ASP A 384 -34.72 -31.75 -6.69
CA ASP A 384 -34.05 -31.49 -7.96
C ASP A 384 -34.91 -31.91 -9.15
N GLY A 385 -35.58 -33.06 -9.06
CA GLY A 385 -36.62 -33.50 -9.99
C GLY A 385 -37.75 -32.48 -10.11
N GLU A 386 -38.26 -31.97 -8.98
CA GLU A 386 -39.30 -30.93 -8.90
C GLU A 386 -38.86 -29.60 -9.57
N ARG A 387 -37.59 -29.23 -9.41
CA ARG A 387 -37.02 -28.06 -10.11
C ARG A 387 -36.92 -28.28 -11.62
N ARG A 388 -36.53 -29.49 -12.05
CA ARG A 388 -36.46 -29.90 -13.46
C ARG A 388 -37.84 -29.98 -14.11
N THR A 389 -38.85 -30.52 -13.43
CA THR A 389 -40.22 -30.58 -13.96
C THR A 389 -40.83 -29.20 -14.10
N ARG A 390 -40.67 -28.30 -13.10
CA ARG A 390 -41.12 -26.90 -13.23
C ARG A 390 -40.46 -26.18 -14.40
N ALA A 391 -39.14 -26.31 -14.58
CA ALA A 391 -38.44 -25.70 -15.71
C ALA A 391 -38.85 -26.30 -17.09
N HIS A 392 -39.26 -27.56 -17.13
CA HIS A 392 -39.82 -28.19 -18.32
C HIS A 392 -41.26 -27.73 -18.61
N GLU A 393 -42.11 -27.67 -17.58
CA GLU A 393 -43.49 -27.21 -17.69
C GLU A 393 -43.56 -25.75 -18.13
N GLU A 394 -42.67 -24.89 -17.62
CA GLU A 394 -42.54 -23.48 -18.01
C GLU A 394 -42.21 -23.32 -19.49
N LYS A 395 -41.21 -24.04 -20.01
CA LYS A 395 -40.89 -24.07 -21.44
C LYS A 395 -42.07 -24.58 -22.29
N LEU A 396 -42.79 -25.58 -21.79
CA LEU A 396 -43.99 -26.10 -22.45
C LEU A 396 -45.16 -25.11 -22.38
N ARG A 397 -45.24 -24.26 -21.34
CA ARG A 397 -46.21 -23.16 -21.20
C ARG A 397 -45.90 -22.06 -22.22
N GLU A 398 -44.64 -21.62 -22.28
CA GLU A 398 -44.15 -20.65 -23.26
C GLU A 398 -44.43 -21.08 -24.70
N GLU A 399 -44.13 -22.34 -25.08
CA GLU A 399 -44.37 -22.75 -26.47
C GLU A 399 -45.87 -22.94 -26.75
N ARG A 400 -46.68 -23.36 -25.77
CA ARG A 400 -48.15 -23.30 -25.88
C ARG A 400 -48.65 -21.85 -26.03
N GLU A 401 -47.95 -20.86 -25.50
CA GLU A 401 -48.29 -19.43 -25.66
C GLU A 401 -47.83 -18.90 -27.01
N ARG A 402 -46.60 -19.22 -27.43
CA ARG A 402 -46.06 -18.91 -28.75
C ARG A 402 -46.92 -19.54 -29.86
N GLN A 403 -47.45 -20.74 -29.66
CA GLN A 403 -48.41 -21.38 -30.56
C GLN A 403 -49.80 -20.73 -30.52
N ARG A 404 -50.38 -20.47 -29.34
CA ARG A 404 -51.64 -19.71 -29.22
C ARG A 404 -51.54 -18.32 -29.86
N GLU A 405 -50.39 -17.66 -29.74
CA GLU A 405 -50.14 -16.34 -30.32
C GLU A 405 -49.97 -16.40 -31.85
N LYS A 406 -49.22 -17.39 -32.38
CA LYS A 406 -49.17 -17.70 -33.83
C LYS A 406 -50.58 -17.94 -34.38
N MET A 407 -51.38 -18.77 -33.72
CA MET A 407 -52.77 -19.06 -34.11
C MET A 407 -53.66 -17.82 -34.02
N SER A 408 -53.57 -17.02 -32.94
CA SER A 408 -54.33 -15.77 -32.80
C SER A 408 -53.95 -14.74 -33.87
N LYS A 409 -52.66 -14.61 -34.20
CA LYS A 409 -52.18 -13.75 -35.30
C LYS A 409 -52.64 -14.26 -36.67
N CYS A 410 -52.74 -15.58 -36.88
CA CYS A 410 -53.30 -16.16 -38.09
C CYS A 410 -54.81 -15.87 -38.20
N MET A 411 -55.59 -16.17 -37.16
CA MET A 411 -57.03 -15.89 -37.11
C MET A 411 -57.33 -14.41 -37.31
N LYS A 412 -56.60 -13.49 -36.66
CA LYS A 412 -56.75 -12.03 -36.84
C LYS A 412 -56.38 -11.54 -38.24
N ARG A 413 -55.54 -12.27 -38.99
CA ARG A 413 -55.26 -11.98 -40.41
C ARG A 413 -56.35 -12.53 -41.34
N ALA A 414 -56.99 -13.64 -40.97
CA ALA A 414 -58.07 -14.24 -41.74
C ALA A 414 -59.44 -13.58 -41.50
N SER A 415 -59.69 -13.07 -40.28
CA SER A 415 -60.90 -12.34 -39.89
C SER A 415 -60.76 -10.82 -40.07
N GLY A 416 -59.56 -10.33 -40.36
CA GLY A 416 -59.34 -8.91 -40.67
C GLY A 416 -59.87 -8.59 -42.06
N GLU A 417 -60.48 -7.41 -42.21
CA GLU A 417 -61.03 -6.99 -43.51
C GLU A 417 -59.95 -7.01 -44.61
N ILE A 418 -60.24 -7.71 -45.71
CA ILE A 418 -59.39 -7.72 -46.89
C ILE A 418 -59.41 -6.30 -47.48
N LYS A 419 -58.39 -5.49 -47.12
CA LYS A 419 -58.18 -4.16 -47.70
C LYS A 419 -58.12 -4.31 -49.22
N LYS A 420 -59.18 -3.86 -49.88
CA LYS A 420 -59.31 -3.92 -51.34
C LYS A 420 -58.21 -3.06 -51.98
N VAL A 421 -57.11 -3.70 -52.36
CA VAL A 421 -56.07 -3.06 -53.16
C VAL A 421 -56.75 -2.55 -54.44
N PRO A 422 -56.74 -1.23 -54.72
CA PRO A 422 -57.27 -0.74 -55.98
C PRO A 422 -56.42 -1.35 -57.09
N GLY A 423 -57.03 -2.21 -57.90
CA GLY A 423 -56.34 -2.84 -59.04
C GLY A 423 -55.78 -1.78 -59.98
N ARG A 424 -54.78 -2.15 -60.79
CA ARG A 424 -54.25 -1.26 -61.84
C ARG A 424 -55.43 -0.73 -62.65
N LYS A 425 -55.66 0.59 -62.61
CA LYS A 425 -56.80 1.23 -63.29
C LYS A 425 -56.81 0.79 -64.75
N ILE A 426 -57.94 0.28 -65.23
CA ILE A 426 -58.08 -0.09 -66.65
C ILE A 426 -57.91 1.20 -67.47
N MET A 427 -56.84 1.23 -68.25
CA MET A 427 -56.56 2.34 -69.15
C MET A 427 -57.62 2.32 -70.27
N GLN A 428 -58.50 3.33 -70.29
CA GLN A 428 -59.61 3.39 -71.24
C GLN A 428 -59.08 3.39 -72.67
N ARG A 429 -59.43 2.35 -73.44
CA ARG A 429 -59.10 2.25 -74.86
C ARG A 429 -60.30 2.73 -75.68
N TRP A 430 -60.17 3.96 -76.17
CA TRP A 430 -61.12 4.69 -77.01
C TRP A 430 -62.44 5.12 -76.35
N ILE A 431 -62.89 6.31 -76.78
CA ILE A 431 -64.22 6.88 -76.50
C ILE A 431 -64.93 6.99 -77.86
N PRO A 432 -66.15 6.44 -78.04
CA PRO A 432 -66.89 6.62 -79.29
C PRO A 432 -67.24 8.09 -79.53
N LEU A 433 -66.71 8.69 -80.61
CA LEU A 433 -67.04 10.04 -81.03
C LEU A 433 -68.51 10.12 -81.44
N LYS A 434 -69.34 10.79 -80.63
CA LYS A 434 -70.72 11.12 -81.01
C LYS A 434 -70.69 12.09 -82.20
N LYS A 435 -71.51 11.83 -83.23
CA LYS A 435 -71.65 12.72 -84.38
C LYS A 435 -72.20 14.08 -83.94
N LYS A 436 -71.63 15.17 -84.45
CA LYS A 436 -72.07 16.54 -84.14
C LYS A 436 -73.40 16.87 -84.85
N ALA A 437 -74.31 17.53 -84.13
CA ALA A 437 -75.34 18.38 -84.74
C ALA A 437 -74.77 19.79 -84.98
N GLN A 438 -75.44 20.62 -85.78
CA GLN A 438 -74.94 21.92 -86.22
C GLN A 438 -75.33 23.07 -85.27
N VAL A 439 -74.42 24.05 -85.15
CA VAL A 439 -74.61 25.52 -85.22
C VAL A 439 -76.01 26.03 -84.81
N THR A 440 -76.17 26.83 -83.75
CA THR A 440 -75.64 28.22 -83.57
C THR A 440 -75.14 28.50 -82.14
N ASP A 441 -74.65 29.69 -81.74
CA ASP A 441 -73.59 30.60 -82.26
C ASP A 441 -73.27 31.70 -81.20
N ALA A 442 -72.36 32.64 -81.54
CA ALA A 442 -72.05 33.91 -80.85
C ALA A 442 -71.19 33.84 -79.56
N PRO A 443 -70.44 34.91 -79.20
CA PRO A 443 -69.10 34.75 -78.61
C PRO A 443 -68.82 35.56 -77.32
N VAL A 444 -67.59 35.47 -76.78
CA VAL A 444 -66.67 36.60 -76.41
C VAL A 444 -65.59 36.15 -75.38
N THR A 445 -64.34 36.57 -75.65
CA THR A 445 -63.09 36.52 -74.83
C THR A 445 -62.73 35.29 -74.00
N LEU A 446 -61.64 34.65 -74.42
CA LEU A 446 -60.65 34.06 -73.52
C LEU A 446 -59.88 35.17 -72.78
N GLU A 447 -59.47 34.90 -71.55
CA GLU A 447 -58.14 35.33 -71.07
C GLU A 447 -57.26 34.07 -70.98
N GLU A 448 -55.97 34.22 -71.27
CA GLU A 448 -54.95 33.18 -71.40
C GLU A 448 -53.69 33.64 -70.62
N ILE A 449 -52.67 32.78 -70.45
CA ILE A 449 -51.38 33.06 -69.74
C ILE A 449 -51.52 32.96 -68.18
N ASP A 450 -50.61 32.36 -67.39
CA ASP A 450 -49.35 31.64 -67.63
C ASP A 450 -49.23 30.37 -66.74
N PRO A 451 -48.73 29.22 -67.21
CA PRO A 451 -48.43 28.06 -66.37
C PRO A 451 -47.04 28.05 -65.66
N TYR A 452 -46.19 29.09 -65.77
CA TYR A 452 -44.80 29.07 -65.26
C TYR A 452 -44.50 29.92 -64.00
N ALA A 453 -45.52 30.36 -63.26
CA ALA A 453 -45.36 31.34 -62.16
C ALA A 453 -44.58 30.89 -60.90
N GLU A 454 -44.21 29.61 -60.74
CA GLU A 454 -43.71 29.05 -59.46
C GLU A 454 -42.27 28.46 -59.48
N LEU A 455 -41.43 28.78 -60.49
CA LEU A 455 -40.06 28.19 -60.61
C LEU A 455 -38.88 29.19 -60.70
N TYR A 456 -39.10 30.44 -60.29
CA TYR A 456 -38.10 31.31 -59.66
C TYR A 456 -38.80 31.90 -58.42
N ILE A 457 -38.17 32.12 -57.26
CA ILE A 457 -36.81 32.62 -56.98
C ILE A 457 -36.18 31.86 -55.79
N ASP A 458 -34.88 31.60 -55.85
CA ASP A 458 -34.01 31.24 -54.70
C ASP A 458 -33.43 32.51 -54.03
N CYS A 459 -33.01 32.40 -52.76
CA CYS A 459 -32.46 33.44 -51.88
C CYS A 459 -33.51 34.42 -51.29
N ASP A 460 -33.37 34.89 -50.05
CA ASP A 460 -32.29 34.66 -49.06
C ASP A 460 -32.54 33.47 -48.09
#